data_AF-A0A2A2EYN7-F1
#
_entry.id   AF-A0A2A2EYN7-F1
#
_cell.length_a   1.000
_cell.length_b   1.000
_cell.length_c   1.000
_cell.angle_alpha   90.00
_cell.angle_beta   90.00
_cell.angle_gamma   90.00
#
_symmetry.space_group_name_H-M   'P 1'
#
loop_
_entity.id
_entity.type
_entity.pdbx_description
1 polymer ?
#
loop_
_entity_poly.entity_id
_entity_poly.type
_entity_poly.pdbx_seq_one_letter_code
_entity_poly.pdbx_strand_id
1 'polypeptide(L)'
;MNMHTAYLSLGAFYSLLIAIGALALLMGGGSAVSIVQLGIGALAVVGLWGYTLGRGFMNPRIWRPLAAILAVAVVLQVVMVLTAGLSKTDITWMLISAVFSALLVVILFHYGNRDQALWASEEDVEGGKTLEALLKRQSPLSAENVNDKRKASVTVGREGNHYSVRVRREHGGEIEQFEERFSHPATLAFFIEKYTCITADDIAKQNTAVGGD
;
A
#
# COMPACT_ATOMS: atom_id res chain seq x y z
N MET A 1 11.77 0.10 24.95
CA MET A 1 12.13 0.71 23.65
C MET A 1 10.88 0.69 22.79
N ASN A 2 10.35 1.83 22.38
CA ASN A 2 9.08 1.90 21.65
C ASN A 2 9.33 1.52 20.17
N MET A 3 8.43 0.78 19.53
CA MET A 3 8.58 0.35 18.12
C MET A 3 8.81 1.54 17.19
N HIS A 4 8.16 2.67 17.48
CA HIS A 4 8.36 3.92 16.75
C HIS A 4 9.81 4.42 16.80
N THR A 5 10.45 4.36 17.96
CA THR A 5 11.86 4.77 18.12
C THR A 5 12.80 3.85 17.32
N ALA A 6 12.52 2.54 17.30
CA ALA A 6 13.32 1.59 16.51
C ALA A 6 13.26 1.89 15.01
N TYR A 7 12.08 2.18 14.47
CA TYR A 7 11.95 2.55 13.06
C TYR A 7 12.58 3.92 12.75
N LEU A 8 12.53 4.90 13.66
CA LEU A 8 13.25 6.16 13.51
C LEU A 8 14.77 5.95 13.44
N SER A 9 15.32 5.13 14.34
CA SER A 9 16.74 4.77 14.31
C SER A 9 17.11 4.05 13.01
N LEU A 10 16.23 3.18 12.52
CA LEU A 10 16.40 2.50 11.23
C LEU A 10 16.45 3.51 10.08
N GLY A 11 15.51 4.45 10.02
CA GLY A 11 15.48 5.53 9.04
C GLY A 11 16.78 6.36 9.04
N ALA A 12 17.23 6.77 10.23
CA ALA A 12 18.49 7.50 10.40
C ALA A 12 19.70 6.69 9.91
N PHE A 13 19.75 5.39 10.25
CA PHE A 13 20.81 4.49 9.83
C PHE A 13 20.89 4.35 8.30
N TYR A 14 19.77 4.09 7.62
CA TYR A 14 19.77 3.99 6.16
C TYR A 14 20.09 5.33 5.49
N SER A 15 19.62 6.46 6.03
CA SER A 15 20.02 7.79 5.55
C SER A 15 21.52 8.02 5.65
N LEU A 16 22.16 7.58 6.75
CA LEU A 16 23.60 7.67 6.92
C LEU A 16 24.36 6.81 5.89
N LEU A 17 23.87 5.60 5.59
CA LEU A 17 24.47 4.75 4.55
C LEU A 17 24.46 5.42 3.18
N ILE A 18 23.35 6.09 2.81
CA ILE A 18 23.28 6.86 1.57
C ILE A 18 24.26 8.05 1.58
N ALA A 19 24.39 8.75 2.71
CA ALA A 19 25.36 9.84 2.82
C ALA A 19 26.80 9.36 2.64
N ILE A 20 27.16 8.22 3.25
CA ILE A 20 28.48 7.60 3.09
C ILE A 20 28.71 7.19 1.62
N GLY A 21 27.70 6.57 0.98
CA GLY A 21 27.78 6.20 -0.43
C GLY A 21 27.96 7.41 -1.35
N ALA A 22 27.24 8.50 -1.08
CA ALA A 22 27.39 9.76 -1.83
C ALA A 22 28.80 10.35 -1.69
N LEU A 23 29.35 10.38 -0.47
CA LEU A 23 30.71 10.84 -0.24
C LEU A 23 31.75 9.97 -0.96
N ALA A 24 31.58 8.64 -0.97
CA ALA A 24 32.45 7.74 -1.69
C ALA A 24 32.45 8.01 -3.21
N LEU A 25 31.29 8.31 -3.79
CA LEU A 25 31.20 8.71 -5.21
C LEU A 25 31.93 10.03 -5.49
N LEU A 26 31.77 11.03 -4.62
CA LEU A 26 32.43 12.33 -4.76
C LEU A 26 33.96 12.22 -4.65
N MET A 27 34.45 11.25 -3.87
CA MET A 27 35.89 10.94 -3.76
C MET A 27 36.43 10.09 -4.93
N GLY A 28 35.61 9.84 -5.97
CA GLY A 28 36.01 9.06 -7.14
C GLY A 28 35.95 7.54 -6.96
N GLY A 29 35.39 7.06 -5.85
CA GLY A 29 35.37 5.65 -5.47
C GLY A 29 34.27 4.80 -6.11
N GLY A 30 33.65 5.22 -7.21
CA GLY A 30 32.52 4.47 -7.76
C GLY A 30 32.36 4.51 -9.27
N SER A 31 31.49 3.61 -9.74
CA SER A 31 31.17 3.41 -11.16
C SER A 31 29.82 4.06 -11.50
N ALA A 32 29.48 4.12 -12.79
CA ALA A 32 28.14 4.52 -13.23
C ALA A 32 27.02 3.67 -12.59
N VAL A 33 27.29 2.38 -12.35
CA VAL A 33 26.37 1.47 -11.64
C VAL A 33 26.15 1.90 -10.20
N SER A 34 27.21 2.38 -9.53
CA SER A 34 27.16 2.86 -8.14
C SER A 34 26.24 4.09 -8.00
N ILE A 35 26.17 4.96 -9.02
CA ILE A 35 25.25 6.10 -9.04
C ILE A 35 23.79 5.62 -9.07
N VAL A 36 23.48 4.66 -9.95
CA VAL A 36 22.13 4.10 -10.06
C VAL A 36 21.72 3.41 -8.77
N GLN A 37 22.62 2.61 -8.19
CA GLN A 37 22.37 1.91 -6.93
C GLN A 37 22.14 2.89 -5.77
N LEU A 38 22.89 3.99 -5.70
CA LEU A 38 22.68 5.04 -4.72
C LEU A 38 21.31 5.72 -4.91
N GLY A 39 20.90 5.99 -6.15
CA GLY A 39 19.58 6.56 -6.47
C GLY A 39 18.42 5.65 -6.05
N ILE A 40 18.51 4.35 -6.36
CA ILE A 40 17.53 3.35 -5.93
C ILE A 40 17.50 3.29 -4.39
N GLY A 41 18.67 3.27 -3.75
CA GLY A 41 18.80 3.29 -2.30
C GLY A 41 18.15 4.52 -1.66
N ALA A 42 18.41 5.72 -2.21
CA ALA A 42 17.81 6.96 -1.73
C ALA A 42 16.29 6.95 -1.84
N LEU A 43 15.74 6.47 -2.97
CA LEU A 43 14.30 6.29 -3.15
C LEU A 43 13.72 5.32 -2.11
N ALA A 44 14.41 4.22 -1.86
CA ALA A 44 14.08 3.26 -0.82
C ALA A 44 14.03 3.90 0.58
N VAL A 45 15.00 4.77 0.91
CA VAL A 45 15.02 5.52 2.19
C VAL A 45 13.86 6.50 2.28
N VAL A 46 13.46 7.14 1.18
CA VAL A 46 12.24 7.99 1.15
C VAL A 46 11.00 7.18 1.49
N GLY A 47 10.86 5.98 0.92
CA GLY A 47 9.74 5.08 1.25
C GLY A 47 9.77 4.61 2.70
N LEU A 48 10.96 4.35 3.25
CA LEU A 48 11.14 4.04 4.68
C LEU A 48 10.70 5.21 5.57
N TRP A 49 11.06 6.45 5.22
CA TRP A 49 10.62 7.65 5.94
C TRP A 49 9.11 7.87 5.85
N GLY A 50 8.52 7.60 4.68
CA GLY A 50 7.07 7.63 4.53
C GLY A 50 6.37 6.62 5.42
N TYR A 51 6.92 5.41 5.51
CA TYR A 51 6.40 4.36 6.39
C TYR A 51 6.52 4.74 7.87
N THR A 52 7.68 5.23 8.33
CA THR A 52 7.89 5.64 9.73
C THR A 52 7.01 6.80 10.17
N LEU A 53 6.85 7.79 9.30
CA LEU A 53 6.08 9.00 9.59
C LEU A 53 4.57 8.80 9.35
N GLY A 54 4.16 7.65 8.79
CA GLY A 54 2.77 7.41 8.42
C GLY A 54 2.27 8.41 7.39
N ARG A 55 3.11 8.81 6.42
CA ARG A 55 2.76 9.75 5.36
C ARG A 55 2.90 9.11 3.99
N GLY A 56 1.92 9.36 3.12
CA GLY A 56 1.98 8.96 1.73
C GLY A 56 2.95 9.85 0.95
N PHE A 57 4.13 9.32 0.62
CA PHE A 57 5.06 9.93 -0.32
C PHE A 57 4.91 9.24 -1.66
N MET A 58 4.78 10.02 -2.73
CA MET A 58 4.58 9.52 -4.09
C MET A 58 3.31 8.64 -4.23
N ASN A 59 3.23 7.88 -5.32
CA ASN A 59 2.08 7.00 -5.61
C ASN A 59 2.33 5.59 -5.06
N PRO A 60 1.37 4.95 -4.37
CA PRO A 60 1.50 3.57 -3.87
C PRO A 60 1.86 2.55 -4.95
N ARG A 61 1.51 2.84 -6.21
CA ARG A 61 1.85 1.99 -7.37
C ARG A 61 3.35 1.87 -7.65
N ILE A 62 4.19 2.74 -7.09
CA ILE A 62 5.64 2.73 -7.31
C ILE A 62 6.34 1.81 -6.30
N TRP A 63 5.85 1.79 -5.05
CA TRP A 63 6.54 1.14 -3.94
C TRP A 63 6.55 -0.38 -4.01
N ARG A 64 5.44 -1.00 -4.42
CA ARG A 64 5.37 -2.47 -4.58
C ARG A 64 6.27 -3.01 -5.70
N PRO A 65 6.26 -2.45 -6.93
CA PRO A 65 7.21 -2.84 -7.96
C PRO A 65 8.66 -2.61 -7.55
N LEU A 66 8.96 -1.49 -6.87
CA LEU A 66 10.30 -1.23 -6.36
C LEU A 66 10.74 -2.32 -5.36
N ALA A 67 9.87 -2.68 -4.41
CA ALA A 67 10.13 -3.77 -3.48
C ALA A 67 10.36 -5.11 -4.19
N ALA A 68 9.60 -5.40 -5.24
CA ALA A 68 9.77 -6.62 -6.04
C ALA A 68 11.12 -6.64 -6.77
N ILE A 69 11.53 -5.53 -7.39
CA ILE A 69 12.83 -5.40 -8.05
C ILE A 69 13.97 -5.61 -7.05
N LEU A 70 13.87 -4.99 -5.86
CA LEU A 70 14.85 -5.17 -4.79
C LEU A 70 14.87 -6.63 -4.29
N ALA A 71 13.72 -7.28 -4.18
CA ALA A 71 13.64 -8.69 -3.79
C ALA A 71 14.35 -9.59 -4.81
N VAL A 72 14.13 -9.37 -6.11
CA VAL A 72 14.83 -10.08 -7.18
C VAL A 72 16.33 -9.86 -7.09
N ALA A 73 16.77 -8.62 -6.85
CA ALA A 73 18.19 -8.31 -6.68
C ALA A 73 18.81 -9.07 -5.49
N VAL A 74 18.11 -9.14 -4.35
CA VAL A 74 18.55 -9.92 -3.17
C VAL A 74 18.66 -11.41 -3.51
N VAL A 75 17.67 -11.98 -4.21
CA VAL A 75 17.70 -13.38 -4.63
C VAL A 75 18.88 -13.65 -5.56
N LEU A 76 19.12 -12.78 -6.55
CA LEU A 76 20.27 -12.89 -7.45
C LEU A 76 21.60 -12.81 -6.70
N GLN A 77 21.72 -11.92 -5.71
CA GLN A 77 22.90 -11.85 -4.85
C GLN A 77 23.15 -13.17 -4.10
N VAL A 78 22.10 -13.77 -3.52
CA VAL A 78 22.22 -15.06 -2.82
C VAL A 78 22.63 -16.18 -3.78
N VAL A 79 22.04 -16.24 -4.99
CA VAL A 79 22.42 -17.21 -6.01
C VAL A 79 23.89 -17.04 -6.43
N MET A 80 24.37 -15.80 -6.59
CA MET A 80 25.77 -15.54 -6.90
C MET A 80 26.71 -16.02 -5.80
N VAL A 81 26.38 -15.78 -4.53
CA VAL A 81 27.16 -16.29 -3.40
C VAL A 81 27.30 -17.82 -3.43
N LEU A 82 26.27 -18.53 -3.88
CA LEU A 82 26.27 -19.99 -3.94
C LEU A 82 26.97 -20.56 -5.19
N THR A 83 27.07 -19.80 -6.28
CA THR A 83 27.47 -20.33 -7.60
C THR A 83 28.76 -19.74 -8.16
N ALA A 84 29.13 -18.51 -7.81
CA ALA A 84 30.16 -17.74 -8.51
C ALA A 84 31.59 -17.91 -7.97
N GLY A 85 31.83 -18.80 -6.99
CA GLY A 85 33.18 -19.06 -6.47
C GLY A 85 33.86 -17.81 -5.89
N LEU A 86 33.08 -16.94 -5.22
CA LEU A 86 33.54 -15.65 -4.72
C LEU A 86 34.55 -15.76 -3.58
N SER A 87 35.32 -14.70 -3.36
CA SER A 87 36.20 -14.62 -2.20
C SER A 87 35.40 -14.57 -0.89
N LYS A 88 35.99 -15.00 0.23
CA LYS A 88 35.33 -14.95 1.55
C LYS A 88 34.89 -13.53 1.93
N THR A 89 35.68 -12.53 1.53
CA THR A 89 35.40 -11.12 1.77
C THR A 89 34.15 -10.68 1.00
N ASP A 90 34.07 -11.01 -0.29
CA ASP A 90 32.93 -10.64 -1.13
C ASP A 90 31.65 -11.32 -0.69
N ILE A 91 31.73 -12.59 -0.29
CA ILE A 91 30.60 -13.33 0.29
C ILE A 91 30.06 -12.61 1.52
N THR A 92 30.95 -12.19 2.43
CA THR A 92 30.56 -11.51 3.66
C THR A 92 29.85 -10.19 3.35
N TRP A 93 30.41 -9.38 2.45
CA TRP A 93 29.80 -8.11 2.05
C TRP A 93 28.45 -8.29 1.33
N MET A 94 28.33 -9.28 0.44
CA MET A 94 27.07 -9.57 -0.25
C MET A 94 25.99 -10.06 0.72
N LEU A 95 26.33 -10.91 1.69
CA LEU A 95 25.36 -11.38 2.69
C LEU A 95 24.90 -10.25 3.61
N ILE A 96 25.82 -9.39 4.07
CA ILE A 96 25.46 -8.20 4.85
C ILE A 96 24.50 -7.32 4.03
N SER A 97 24.85 -7.02 2.77
CA SER A 97 23.99 -6.24 1.88
C SER A 97 22.62 -6.89 1.71
N ALA A 98 22.55 -8.20 1.48
CA ALA A 98 21.30 -8.93 1.27
C ALA A 98 20.38 -8.83 2.50
N VAL A 99 20.92 -8.98 3.71
CA VAL A 99 20.14 -8.86 4.95
C VAL A 99 19.56 -7.44 5.11
N PHE A 100 20.37 -6.41 4.90
CA PHE A 100 19.90 -5.02 4.97
C PHE A 100 18.89 -4.68 3.87
N SER A 101 19.06 -5.22 2.65
CA SER A 101 18.10 -5.01 1.57
C SER A 101 16.78 -5.76 1.80
N ALA A 102 16.83 -6.98 2.34
CA ALA A 102 15.63 -7.79 2.61
C ALA A 102 14.68 -7.11 3.60
N LEU A 103 15.20 -6.51 4.66
CA LEU A 103 14.38 -5.75 5.62
C LEU A 103 13.64 -4.61 4.91
N LEU A 104 14.34 -3.89 4.04
CA LEU A 104 13.80 -2.74 3.34
C LEU A 104 12.77 -3.15 2.27
N VAL A 105 12.95 -4.30 1.62
CA VAL A 105 11.94 -4.93 0.74
C VAL A 105 10.63 -5.14 1.47
N VAL A 106 10.65 -5.74 2.66
CA VAL A 106 9.44 -6.04 3.44
C VAL A 106 8.71 -4.75 3.80
N ILE A 107 9.43 -3.75 4.30
CA ILE A 107 8.85 -2.45 4.68
C ILE A 107 8.21 -1.78 3.47
N LEU A 108 8.92 -1.68 2.34
CA LEU A 108 8.39 -1.05 1.12
C LEU A 108 7.21 -1.81 0.53
N PHE A 109 7.21 -3.14 0.61
CA PHE A 109 6.12 -3.97 0.12
C PHE A 109 4.83 -3.70 0.91
N HIS A 110 4.92 -3.58 2.23
CA HIS A 110 3.80 -3.21 3.09
C HIS A 110 3.38 -1.76 2.92
N TYR A 111 4.34 -0.83 2.84
CA TYR A 111 4.09 0.58 2.60
C TYR A 111 3.31 0.81 1.29
N GLY A 112 3.68 0.09 0.23
CA GLY A 112 3.00 0.16 -1.07
C GLY A 112 1.63 -0.54 -1.14
N ASN A 113 1.12 -1.11 -0.05
CA ASN A 113 -0.22 -1.70 -0.07
C ASN A 113 -1.29 -0.60 -0.14
N ARG A 114 -2.14 -0.66 -1.17
CA ARG A 114 -3.18 0.35 -1.45
C ARG A 114 -4.39 0.25 -0.51
N ASP A 115 -4.62 -0.94 0.05
CA ASP A 115 -5.68 -1.19 1.03
C ASP A 115 -5.18 -0.79 2.42
N GLN A 116 -4.96 0.52 2.62
CA GLN A 116 -4.56 1.16 3.88
C GLN A 116 -5.10 2.58 3.92
N ALA A 117 -5.49 3.04 5.11
CA ALA A 117 -5.96 4.41 5.32
C ALA A 117 -4.92 5.48 4.96
N LEU A 118 -3.63 5.13 5.00
CA LEU A 118 -2.50 6.00 4.62
C LEU A 118 -2.66 6.65 3.23
N TRP A 119 -3.32 5.94 2.30
CA TRP A 119 -3.46 6.35 0.91
C TRP A 119 -4.86 6.86 0.57
N ALA A 120 -5.76 6.88 1.55
CA ALA A 120 -7.14 7.34 1.40
C ALA A 120 -7.22 8.85 1.67
N SER A 121 -8.17 9.53 1.02
CA SER A 121 -8.46 10.93 1.35
C SER A 121 -9.11 11.05 2.73
N GLU A 122 -9.15 12.25 3.31
CA GLU A 122 -9.85 12.46 4.58
C GLU A 122 -11.35 12.12 4.47
N GLU A 123 -11.96 12.44 3.33
CA GLU A 123 -13.35 12.11 2.98
C GLU A 123 -13.56 10.58 2.94
N ASP A 124 -12.64 9.85 2.30
CA ASP A 124 -12.69 8.38 2.24
C ASP A 124 -12.54 7.76 3.63
N VAL A 125 -11.69 8.34 4.48
CA VAL A 125 -11.50 7.88 5.87
C VAL A 125 -12.76 8.10 6.70
N GLU A 126 -13.42 9.25 6.54
CA GLU A 126 -14.67 9.55 7.24
C GLU A 126 -15.82 8.67 6.74
N GLY A 127 -16.00 8.56 5.42
CA GLY A 127 -16.99 7.67 4.81
C GLY A 127 -16.77 6.21 5.22
N GLY A 128 -15.51 5.76 5.32
CA GLY A 128 -15.15 4.46 5.83
C GLY A 128 -15.58 4.24 7.28
N LYS A 129 -15.38 5.22 8.18
CA LYS A 129 -15.84 5.13 9.57
C LYS A 129 -17.36 5.02 9.66
N THR A 130 -18.09 5.79 8.85
CA THR A 130 -19.56 5.73 8.76
C THR A 130 -20.01 4.34 8.31
N LEU A 131 -19.43 3.79 7.24
CA LEU A 131 -19.73 2.45 6.75
C LEU A 131 -19.41 1.36 7.79
N GLU A 132 -18.26 1.45 8.46
CA GLU A 132 -17.89 0.50 9.52
C GLU A 132 -18.90 0.53 10.68
N ALA A 133 -19.34 1.72 11.09
CA ALA A 133 -20.33 1.88 12.15
C ALA A 133 -21.69 1.29 11.77
N LEU A 134 -22.12 1.47 10.51
CA LEU A 134 -23.35 0.88 9.98
C LEU A 134 -23.24 -0.65 9.87
N LEU A 135 -22.14 -1.16 9.33
CA LEU A 135 -21.90 -2.60 9.17
C LEU A 135 -21.79 -3.36 10.50
N LYS A 136 -21.38 -2.69 11.57
CA LYS A 136 -21.41 -3.24 12.94
C LYS A 136 -22.84 -3.38 13.48
N ARG A 137 -23.77 -2.54 13.03
CA ARG A 137 -25.18 -2.58 13.46
C ARG A 137 -26.00 -3.53 12.60
N GLN A 138 -25.80 -3.48 11.28
CA GLN A 138 -26.57 -4.24 10.31
C GLN A 138 -25.66 -4.66 9.16
N SER A 139 -25.64 -5.95 8.85
CA SER A 139 -24.95 -6.49 7.69
C SER A 139 -25.80 -7.60 7.07
N PRO A 140 -26.01 -7.61 5.74
CA PRO A 140 -25.45 -6.70 4.74
C PRO A 140 -26.18 -5.33 4.67
N LEU A 141 -25.49 -4.31 4.19
CA LEU A 141 -26.07 -3.02 3.79
C LEU A 141 -26.30 -3.02 2.28
N SER A 142 -27.40 -2.45 1.81
CA SER A 142 -27.63 -2.28 0.38
C SER A 142 -28.03 -0.85 0.07
N ALA A 143 -27.57 -0.32 -1.06
CA ALA A 143 -28.00 0.96 -1.55
C ALA A 143 -28.10 0.95 -3.07
N GLU A 144 -29.04 1.74 -3.58
CA GLU A 144 -29.26 1.90 -5.00
C GLU A 144 -29.23 3.38 -5.37
N ASN A 145 -28.65 3.69 -6.52
CA ASN A 145 -28.73 5.00 -7.14
C ASN A 145 -29.24 4.83 -8.56
N VAL A 146 -30.40 5.42 -8.80
CA VAL A 146 -31.04 5.48 -10.11
C VAL A 146 -30.97 6.94 -10.54
N ASN A 147 -30.05 7.22 -11.46
CA ASN A 147 -29.94 8.50 -12.12
C ASN A 147 -30.37 8.32 -13.60
N ASP A 148 -30.87 9.37 -14.25
CA ASP A 148 -31.55 9.30 -15.58
C ASP A 148 -30.78 8.56 -16.69
N LYS A 149 -29.47 8.30 -16.52
CA LYS A 149 -28.62 7.58 -17.48
C LYS A 149 -27.80 6.43 -16.88
N ARG A 150 -27.89 6.16 -15.57
CA ARG A 150 -27.07 5.16 -14.86
C ARG A 150 -27.85 4.57 -13.70
N LYS A 151 -27.94 3.23 -13.64
CA LYS A 151 -28.41 2.50 -12.46
C LYS A 151 -27.22 1.82 -11.82
N ALA A 152 -26.99 2.06 -10.54
CA ALA A 152 -25.98 1.36 -9.77
C ALA A 152 -26.62 0.84 -8.48
N SER A 153 -26.32 -0.40 -8.14
CA SER A 153 -26.68 -1.01 -6.87
C SER A 153 -25.41 -1.56 -6.23
N VAL A 154 -25.31 -1.39 -4.92
CA VAL A 154 -24.19 -1.87 -4.13
C VAL A 154 -24.71 -2.63 -2.92
N THR A 155 -24.15 -3.80 -2.69
CA THR A 155 -24.35 -4.56 -1.46
C THR A 155 -23.01 -4.69 -0.76
N VAL A 156 -22.97 -4.29 0.50
CA VAL A 156 -21.77 -4.27 1.33
C VAL A 156 -21.97 -5.22 2.51
N GLY A 157 -21.05 -6.16 2.67
CA GLY A 157 -21.05 -7.16 3.73
C GLY A 157 -19.80 -7.08 4.59
N ARG A 158 -19.90 -7.56 5.82
CA ARG A 158 -18.74 -7.83 6.68
C ARG A 158 -18.55 -9.33 6.81
N GLU A 159 -17.40 -9.82 6.35
CA GLU A 159 -17.02 -11.23 6.38
C GLU A 159 -15.80 -11.39 7.31
N GLY A 160 -16.07 -11.61 8.59
CA GLY A 160 -15.04 -11.72 9.62
C GLY A 160 -14.23 -10.43 9.77
N ASN A 161 -12.96 -10.47 9.33
CA ASN A 161 -12.04 -9.33 9.38
C ASN A 161 -11.91 -8.56 8.05
N HIS A 162 -12.73 -8.92 7.06
CA HIS A 162 -12.76 -8.27 5.75
C HIS A 162 -14.16 -7.72 5.45
N TYR A 163 -14.19 -6.79 4.49
CA TYR A 163 -15.40 -6.22 3.92
C TYR A 163 -15.54 -6.72 2.49
N SER A 164 -16.70 -7.26 2.16
CA SER A 164 -17.05 -7.64 0.80
C SER A 164 -17.97 -6.58 0.20
N VAL A 165 -17.76 -6.24 -1.06
CA VAL A 165 -18.65 -5.36 -1.80
C VAL A 165 -19.01 -5.99 -3.12
N ARG A 166 -20.30 -6.04 -3.40
CA ARG A 166 -20.85 -6.44 -4.68
C ARG A 166 -21.44 -5.22 -5.35
N VAL A 167 -20.90 -4.86 -6.51
CA VAL A 167 -21.39 -3.76 -7.32
C VAL A 167 -22.07 -4.33 -8.55
N ARG A 168 -23.26 -3.80 -8.85
CA ARG A 168 -23.94 -4.03 -10.12
C ARG A 168 -24.28 -2.67 -10.73
N ARG A 169 -23.71 -2.36 -11.89
CA ARG A 169 -23.92 -1.10 -12.61
C ARG A 169 -24.45 -1.35 -14.02
N GLU A 170 -25.35 -0.49 -14.46
CA GLU A 170 -25.90 -0.48 -15.80
C GLU A 170 -25.44 0.79 -16.51
N HIS A 171 -24.74 0.63 -17.64
CA HIS A 171 -24.32 1.74 -18.48
C HIS A 171 -24.53 1.40 -19.95
N GLY A 172 -25.34 2.19 -20.65
CA GLY A 172 -25.56 2.01 -22.10
C GLY A 172 -26.21 0.69 -22.49
N GLY A 173 -26.93 0.02 -21.58
CA GLY A 173 -27.56 -1.27 -21.81
C GLY A 173 -26.71 -2.50 -21.43
N GLU A 174 -25.44 -2.31 -21.05
CA GLU A 174 -24.62 -3.37 -20.47
C GLU A 174 -24.71 -3.35 -18.94
N ILE A 175 -24.90 -4.55 -18.37
CA ILE A 175 -24.90 -4.77 -16.92
C ILE A 175 -23.54 -5.37 -16.55
N GLU A 176 -22.75 -4.60 -15.82
CA GLU A 176 -21.51 -5.09 -15.22
C GLU A 176 -21.74 -5.43 -13.75
N GLN A 177 -21.32 -6.62 -13.35
CA GLN A 177 -21.36 -7.07 -11.96
C GLN A 177 -19.99 -7.59 -11.56
N PHE A 178 -19.48 -7.11 -10.43
CA PHE A 178 -18.23 -7.60 -9.85
C PHE A 178 -18.29 -7.56 -8.32
N GLU A 179 -17.46 -8.39 -7.70
CA GLU A 179 -17.32 -8.51 -6.27
C GLU A 179 -15.86 -8.30 -5.90
N GLU A 180 -15.61 -7.44 -4.91
CA GLU A 180 -14.28 -7.12 -4.42
C GLU A 180 -14.22 -7.21 -2.90
N ARG A 181 -13.01 -7.42 -2.37
CA ARG A 181 -12.77 -7.56 -0.93
C ARG A 181 -11.73 -6.56 -0.44
N PHE A 182 -12.01 -5.95 0.70
CA PHE A 182 -11.18 -4.92 1.33
C PHE A 182 -10.95 -5.24 2.80
N SER A 183 -9.77 -4.89 3.30
CA SER A 183 -9.44 -5.00 4.73
C SER A 183 -9.66 -3.67 5.46
N HIS A 184 -9.56 -2.54 4.75
CA HIS A 184 -9.77 -1.21 5.32
C HIS A 184 -11.08 -0.56 4.83
N PRO A 185 -11.89 -0.01 5.75
CA PRO A 185 -13.18 0.58 5.40
C PRO A 185 -13.05 1.88 4.60
N ALA A 186 -11.92 2.60 4.72
CA ALA A 186 -11.66 3.79 3.90
C ALA A 186 -11.50 3.43 2.41
N THR A 187 -10.79 2.33 2.11
CA THR A 187 -10.62 1.85 0.73
C THR A 187 -11.94 1.33 0.15
N LEU A 188 -12.78 0.74 1.00
CA LEU A 188 -14.14 0.35 0.65
C LEU A 188 -14.99 1.58 0.27
N ALA A 189 -14.99 2.64 1.08
CA ALA A 189 -15.73 3.87 0.79
C ALA A 189 -15.32 4.48 -0.56
N PHE A 190 -14.02 4.66 -0.76
CA PHE A 190 -13.43 5.12 -2.02
C PHE A 190 -13.90 4.27 -3.22
N PHE A 191 -13.90 2.95 -3.06
CA PHE A 191 -14.29 2.04 -4.12
C PHE A 191 -15.77 2.17 -4.47
N ILE A 192 -16.65 2.19 -3.46
CA ILE A 192 -18.09 2.32 -3.69
C ILE A 192 -18.37 3.62 -4.45
N GLU A 193 -17.88 4.74 -3.95
CA GLU A 193 -18.13 6.05 -4.55
C GLU A 193 -17.61 6.12 -5.98
N LYS A 194 -16.38 5.63 -6.22
CA LYS A 194 -15.77 5.66 -7.54
C LYS A 194 -16.52 4.84 -8.60
N TYR A 195 -17.09 3.70 -8.22
CA TYR A 195 -17.71 2.77 -9.18
C TYR A 195 -19.22 2.90 -9.27
N THR A 196 -19.88 3.50 -8.27
CA THR A 196 -21.35 3.59 -8.20
C THR A 196 -21.88 5.02 -8.07
N CYS A 197 -21.03 6.00 -7.77
CA CYS A 197 -21.43 7.36 -7.38
C CYS A 197 -22.39 7.37 -6.16
N ILE A 198 -22.34 6.33 -5.33
CA ILE A 198 -23.06 6.23 -4.06
C ILE A 198 -22.08 6.59 -2.95
N THR A 199 -22.44 7.55 -2.11
CA THR A 199 -21.62 7.92 -0.95
C THR A 199 -21.96 7.06 0.28
N ALA A 200 -21.08 7.06 1.28
CA ALA A 200 -21.36 6.42 2.57
C ALA A 200 -22.64 6.97 3.23
N ASP A 201 -22.92 8.26 3.05
CA ASP A 201 -24.11 8.92 3.58
C ASP A 201 -25.39 8.50 2.85
N ASP A 202 -25.32 8.22 1.54
CA ASP A 202 -26.45 7.68 0.80
C ASP A 202 -26.83 6.28 1.29
N ILE A 203 -25.81 5.45 1.55
CA ILE A 203 -26.01 4.13 2.18
C ILE A 203 -26.61 4.30 3.57
N ALA A 204 -26.11 5.24 4.36
CA ALA A 204 -26.65 5.53 5.69
C ALA A 204 -28.15 5.89 5.62
N LYS A 205 -28.53 6.85 4.78
CA LYS A 205 -29.91 7.31 4.61
C LYS A 205 -30.87 6.19 4.21
N GLN A 206 -30.46 5.33 3.27
CA GLN A 206 -31.30 4.26 2.76
C GLN A 206 -31.46 3.10 3.76
N ASN A 207 -30.47 2.86 4.62
CA ASN A 207 -30.52 1.78 5.61
C ASN A 207 -31.05 2.22 6.98
N THR A 208 -31.05 3.53 7.30
CA THR A 208 -31.74 4.05 8.50
C THR A 208 -33.25 4.22 8.28
N ALA A 209 -33.71 4.46 7.05
CA ALA A 209 -35.13 4.57 6.72
C ALA A 209 -35.90 3.24 6.81
N VAL A 210 -35.20 2.10 6.80
CA VAL A 210 -35.80 0.75 6.84
C VAL A 210 -35.92 0.20 8.27
N GLY A 211 -35.34 0.88 9.27
CA GLY A 211 -35.32 0.43 10.68
C GLY A 211 -36.38 1.08 11.59
N GLY A 212 -37.38 1.75 11.01
CA GLY A 212 -38.44 2.42 11.76
C GLY A 212 -39.82 1.90 11.35
N ASP A 213 -40.15 0.68 11.78
CA ASP A 213 -41.51 0.16 11.96
C ASP A 213 -41.51 -0.87 13.10
#